data_AF-A0A960XMJ4-F1
#
_entry.id   AF-A0A960XMJ4-F1
#
_cell.length_a   1.000
_cell.length_b   1.000
_cell.length_c   1.000
_cell.angle_alpha   90.00
_cell.angle_beta   90.00
_cell.angle_gamma   90.00
#
_symmetry.space_group_name_H-M   'P 1'
#
loop_
_entity.id
_entity.type
_entity.pdbx_description
1 polymer ?
#
loop_
_entity_poly.entity_id
_entity_poly.type
_entity_poly.pdbx_seq_one_letter_code
_entity_poly.pdbx_strand_id
1 'polypeptide(L)'
;MRAPLTGVALLALSMAPGGSAQSVTGTVEGNGLAARTDTFFVNDLSDSPNNGSTESLGVAITSGGDVVIGWEDDGDGLSDFEAVWTLYSAGGTPLTEDAEITSNQGGSITSRYRAYFRSNGTPTPAYPAWGPKIKANLFGNGFGMGATAFDLRLEVPEVTDIEMAAGSSGDWPAVQLMGNNSEPIGIVSGVSVAEATPSGDIRIADWDYLSTGNIVIVGESRQD
;
A
#
# COMPACT_ATOMS: atom_id res chain seq x y z
N MET A 1 -77.03 2.57 34.12
CA MET A 1 -76.37 2.37 32.80
C MET A 1 -75.31 3.46 32.66
N ARG A 2 -74.08 3.10 32.25
CA ARG A 2 -72.76 3.78 32.47
C ARG A 2 -72.08 3.31 33.77
N ALA A 3 -70.85 2.81 33.81
CA ALA A 3 -69.88 2.44 32.76
C ALA A 3 -68.86 1.42 33.36
N PRO A 4 -68.28 0.51 32.55
CA PRO A 4 -67.19 -0.36 32.99
C PRO A 4 -65.83 0.35 33.00
N LEU A 5 -64.91 -0.18 33.81
CA LEU A 5 -63.50 0.21 33.88
C LEU A 5 -62.80 0.00 32.53
N THR A 6 -62.08 1.02 32.08
CA THR A 6 -61.05 0.88 31.04
C THR A 6 -59.75 1.39 31.63
N GLY A 7 -58.84 0.46 31.95
CA GLY A 7 -57.47 0.78 32.33
C GLY A 7 -56.72 1.34 31.13
N VAL A 8 -55.99 2.43 31.34
CA VAL A 8 -55.00 2.94 30.40
C VAL A 8 -53.63 2.56 30.96
N ALA A 9 -52.94 1.68 30.24
CA ALA A 9 -51.54 1.37 30.47
C ALA A 9 -50.69 2.61 30.13
N LEU A 10 -49.87 3.07 31.07
CA LEU A 10 -48.79 4.01 30.78
C LEU A 10 -47.71 3.26 29.97
N LEU A 11 -47.60 3.53 28.68
CA LEU A 11 -46.35 3.33 27.95
C LEU A 11 -45.44 4.53 28.23
N ALA A 12 -44.42 4.33 29.05
CA ALA A 12 -43.29 5.26 29.09
C ALA A 12 -42.37 4.95 27.90
N LEU A 13 -42.51 5.72 26.81
CA LEU A 13 -41.46 5.79 25.79
C LEU A 13 -40.30 6.60 26.38
N SER A 14 -39.24 5.92 26.81
CA SER A 14 -37.95 6.58 27.03
C SER A 14 -37.41 7.00 25.67
N MET A 15 -37.50 8.29 25.35
CA MET A 15 -36.72 8.86 24.24
C MET A 15 -35.25 8.79 24.63
N ALA A 16 -34.49 7.91 23.97
CA ALA A 16 -33.04 8.02 23.97
C ALA A 16 -32.67 9.40 23.37
N PRO A 17 -31.81 10.19 24.02
CA PRO A 17 -31.38 11.46 23.47
C PRO A 17 -30.67 11.20 22.13
N GLY A 18 -31.13 11.91 21.10
CA GLY A 18 -30.60 11.80 19.74
C GLY A 18 -29.09 11.96 19.75
N GLY A 19 -28.40 10.94 19.25
CA GLY A 19 -27.00 11.10 18.86
C GLY A 19 -26.93 12.23 17.86
N SER A 20 -26.16 13.26 18.16
CA SER A 20 -25.82 14.31 17.21
C SER A 20 -25.20 13.63 15.99
N ALA A 21 -25.95 13.52 14.90
CA ALA A 21 -25.36 13.23 13.61
C ALA A 21 -24.30 14.30 13.37
N GLN A 22 -23.09 13.87 12.99
CA GLN A 22 -22.06 14.76 12.47
C GLN A 22 -22.73 15.67 11.44
N SER A 23 -22.73 16.99 11.67
CA SER A 23 -23.28 17.93 10.70
C SER A 23 -22.62 17.62 9.36
N VAL A 24 -23.41 17.45 8.30
CA VAL A 24 -22.87 17.23 6.95
C VAL A 24 -21.84 18.33 6.72
N THR A 25 -20.56 17.94 6.73
CA THR A 25 -19.47 18.83 6.39
C THR A 25 -19.81 19.38 5.01
N GLY A 26 -19.75 20.71 4.83
CA GLY A 26 -20.01 21.31 3.52
C GLY A 26 -19.14 20.68 2.44
N THR A 27 -19.41 20.98 1.16
CA THR A 27 -18.56 20.46 0.08
C THR A 27 -17.09 20.79 0.34
N VAL A 28 -16.17 20.05 -0.25
CA VAL A 28 -14.73 20.25 -0.08
C VAL A 28 -14.37 21.71 -0.41
N GLU A 29 -15.02 22.27 -1.44
CA GLU A 29 -14.97 23.68 -1.84
C GLU A 29 -15.59 24.64 -0.83
N GLY A 30 -16.69 24.24 -0.18
CA GLY A 30 -17.29 24.98 0.94
C GLY A 30 -16.38 25.07 2.16
N ASN A 31 -15.37 24.20 2.26
CA ASN A 31 -14.29 24.27 3.26
C ASN A 31 -13.02 24.96 2.72
N GLY A 32 -13.11 25.66 1.58
CA GLY A 32 -12.02 26.42 0.98
C GLY A 32 -10.97 25.59 0.24
N LEU A 33 -11.23 24.29 0.02
CA LEU A 33 -10.33 23.43 -0.75
C LEU A 33 -10.72 23.46 -2.22
N ALA A 34 -9.78 23.83 -3.09
CA ALA A 34 -9.93 23.75 -4.53
C ALA A 34 -9.06 22.61 -5.06
N ALA A 35 -9.60 21.80 -5.97
CA ALA A 35 -8.82 20.80 -6.69
C ALA A 35 -7.70 21.51 -7.47
N ARG A 36 -6.49 20.95 -7.43
CA ARG A 36 -5.34 21.49 -8.18
C ARG A 36 -5.35 21.06 -9.65
N THR A 37 -6.07 19.98 -9.95
CA THR A 37 -6.09 19.32 -11.26
C THR A 37 -7.49 18.79 -11.53
N ASP A 38 -7.74 18.46 -12.79
CA ASP A 38 -8.87 17.61 -13.15
C ASP A 38 -8.71 16.21 -12.54
N THR A 39 -9.83 15.48 -12.42
CA THR A 39 -9.83 14.07 -12.01
C THR A 39 -9.42 13.18 -13.18
N PHE A 40 -8.56 12.19 -12.92
CA PHE A 40 -8.12 11.20 -13.90
C PHE A 40 -8.01 9.81 -13.25
N PHE A 41 -8.01 8.76 -14.07
CA PHE A 41 -7.78 7.39 -13.61
C PHE A 41 -6.29 7.10 -13.57
N VAL A 42 -5.83 6.53 -12.45
CA VAL A 42 -4.44 6.08 -12.28
C VAL A 42 -4.26 4.70 -12.89
N ASN A 43 -5.10 3.75 -12.45
CA ASN A 43 -5.20 2.41 -12.98
C ASN A 43 -6.32 2.35 -14.03
N ASP A 44 -6.04 2.81 -15.26
CA ASP A 44 -7.02 2.81 -16.36
C ASP A 44 -7.04 1.45 -17.06
N LEU A 45 -8.23 0.86 -17.21
CA LEU A 45 -8.46 -0.41 -17.93
C LEU A 45 -8.22 -0.29 -19.44
N SER A 46 -8.11 0.92 -19.97
CA SER A 46 -7.68 1.14 -21.35
C SER A 46 -6.18 0.87 -21.56
N ASP A 47 -5.41 0.81 -20.47
CA ASP A 47 -3.99 0.49 -20.44
C ASP A 47 -3.83 -0.96 -19.94
N SER A 48 -3.69 -1.92 -20.87
CA SER A 48 -3.41 -3.32 -20.54
C SER A 48 -1.99 -3.41 -20.00
N PRO A 49 -1.83 -3.70 -18.70
CA PRO A 49 -2.06 -5.07 -18.19
C PRO A 49 -3.14 -5.18 -17.10
N ASN A 50 -3.85 -4.10 -16.81
CA ASN A 50 -4.74 -4.00 -15.65
C ASN A 50 -6.05 -4.74 -15.92
N ASN A 51 -6.51 -5.56 -14.96
CA ASN A 51 -7.70 -6.41 -15.15
C ASN A 51 -8.97 -5.85 -14.48
N GLY A 52 -8.81 -4.84 -13.60
CA GLY A 52 -9.89 -4.15 -12.91
C GLY A 52 -10.22 -4.68 -11.53
N SER A 53 -9.37 -5.53 -10.96
CA SER A 53 -9.45 -6.06 -9.60
C SER A 53 -8.52 -5.26 -8.67
N THR A 54 -8.70 -3.94 -8.61
CA THR A 54 -7.81 -3.10 -7.80
C THR A 54 -8.04 -3.27 -6.31
N GLU A 55 -7.01 -3.70 -5.59
CA GLU A 55 -7.03 -3.94 -4.15
C GLU A 55 -5.90 -3.19 -3.42
N SER A 56 -5.85 -3.31 -2.09
CA SER A 56 -4.73 -2.85 -1.25
C SER A 56 -4.25 -1.41 -1.52
N LEU A 57 -5.20 -0.49 -1.69
CA LEU A 57 -4.93 0.91 -2.07
C LEU A 57 -4.13 1.67 -0.99
N GLY A 58 -3.09 2.37 -1.42
CA GLY A 58 -2.29 3.27 -0.60
C GLY A 58 -2.07 4.61 -1.30
N VAL A 59 -2.13 5.70 -0.53
CA VAL A 59 -1.74 7.04 -1.00
C VAL A 59 -0.87 7.72 0.03
N ALA A 60 0.19 8.37 -0.42
CA ALA A 60 1.00 9.24 0.40
C ALA A 60 1.42 10.49 -0.37
N ILE A 61 1.78 11.55 0.35
CA ILE A 61 2.25 12.80 -0.22
C ILE A 61 3.67 13.04 0.28
N THR A 62 4.63 13.11 -0.64
CA THR A 62 6.04 13.38 -0.30
C THR A 62 6.18 14.80 0.27
N SER A 63 7.30 15.08 0.94
CA SER A 63 7.59 16.44 1.42
C SER A 63 7.72 17.48 0.29
N GLY A 64 7.96 17.03 -0.95
CA GLY A 64 7.93 17.86 -2.16
C GLY A 64 6.51 18.20 -2.65
N GLY A 65 5.48 17.52 -2.12
CA GLY A 65 4.09 17.67 -2.54
C GLY A 65 3.68 16.71 -3.67
N ASP A 66 4.56 15.80 -4.08
CA ASP A 66 4.24 14.76 -5.06
C ASP A 66 3.39 13.67 -4.40
N VAL A 67 2.50 13.07 -5.18
CA VAL A 67 1.54 12.06 -4.73
C VAL A 67 2.04 10.69 -5.16
N VAL A 68 2.29 9.84 -4.18
CA VAL A 68 2.61 8.42 -4.38
C VAL A 68 1.29 7.64 -4.26
N ILE A 69 1.00 6.82 -5.25
CA ILE A 69 -0.20 5.99 -5.27
C ILE A 69 0.26 4.55 -5.48
N GLY A 70 -0.22 3.63 -4.65
CA GLY A 70 0.08 2.21 -4.77
C GLY A 70 -1.17 1.36 -4.63
N TRP A 71 -1.14 0.20 -5.25
CA TRP A 71 -2.26 -0.72 -5.35
C TRP A 71 -1.78 -2.10 -5.76
N GLU A 72 -2.70 -3.03 -5.64
CA GLU A 72 -2.66 -4.39 -6.13
C GLU A 72 -3.67 -4.51 -7.29
N ASP A 73 -3.34 -5.27 -8.34
CA ASP A 73 -4.27 -5.65 -9.41
C ASP A 73 -3.91 -7.05 -9.87
N ASP A 74 -4.81 -8.01 -9.59
CA ASP A 74 -4.61 -9.42 -9.91
C ASP A 74 -4.22 -9.59 -11.39
N GLY A 75 -3.28 -10.46 -11.69
CA GLY A 75 -2.94 -10.75 -13.08
C GLY A 75 -2.33 -12.13 -13.26
N ASP A 76 -1.53 -12.25 -14.31
CA ASP A 76 -0.72 -13.43 -14.57
C ASP A 76 0.69 -13.02 -14.95
N GLY A 77 1.70 -13.73 -14.45
CA GLY A 77 3.10 -13.55 -14.83
C GLY A 77 3.62 -12.12 -14.63
N LEU A 78 4.09 -11.47 -15.70
CA LEU A 78 4.67 -10.12 -15.60
C LEU A 78 3.63 -9.01 -15.48
N SER A 79 2.37 -9.31 -15.80
CA SER A 79 1.21 -8.41 -15.65
C SER A 79 0.52 -8.56 -14.30
N ASP A 80 1.02 -9.45 -13.44
CA ASP A 80 0.51 -9.65 -12.10
C ASP A 80 1.04 -8.53 -11.18
N PHE A 81 0.19 -7.54 -10.94
CA PHE A 81 0.54 -6.28 -10.28
C PHE A 81 0.19 -6.31 -8.80
N GLU A 82 0.75 -7.30 -8.11
CA GLU A 82 0.44 -7.63 -6.72
C GLU A 82 0.87 -6.54 -5.70
N ALA A 83 1.97 -5.84 -5.98
CA ALA A 83 2.40 -4.69 -5.19
C ALA A 83 3.11 -3.65 -6.06
N VAL A 84 2.36 -2.65 -6.51
CA VAL A 84 2.89 -1.56 -7.32
C VAL A 84 2.69 -0.18 -6.69
N TRP A 85 3.49 0.77 -7.17
CA TRP A 85 3.34 2.19 -6.94
C TRP A 85 3.69 3.02 -8.19
N THR A 86 3.20 4.25 -8.20
CA THR A 86 3.48 5.27 -9.22
C THR A 86 3.51 6.67 -8.58
N LEU A 87 4.16 7.64 -9.21
CA LEU A 87 4.26 9.02 -8.72
C LEU A 87 3.60 10.01 -9.68
N TYR A 88 2.92 10.98 -9.08
CA TYR A 88 2.42 12.16 -9.78
C TYR A 88 2.92 13.43 -9.09
N SER A 89 3.19 14.46 -9.88
CA SER A 89 3.49 15.78 -9.34
C SER A 89 2.28 16.35 -8.60
N ALA A 90 2.50 17.38 -7.78
CA ALA A 90 1.41 18.16 -7.17
C ALA A 90 0.41 18.76 -8.20
N GLY A 91 0.80 18.80 -9.48
CA GLY A 91 -0.03 19.21 -10.61
C GLY A 91 -0.61 18.05 -11.43
N GLY A 92 -0.57 16.81 -10.91
CA GLY A 92 -1.19 15.64 -11.53
C GLY A 92 -0.47 15.12 -12.77
N THR A 93 0.77 15.55 -13.00
CA THR A 93 1.60 15.02 -14.10
C THR A 93 2.31 13.76 -13.65
N PRO A 94 2.26 12.65 -14.39
CA PRO A 94 3.02 11.44 -14.02
C PRO A 94 4.52 11.74 -14.00
N LEU A 95 5.19 11.30 -12.94
CA LEU A 95 6.64 11.44 -12.75
C LEU A 95 7.38 10.11 -12.96
N THR A 96 6.68 9.00 -12.76
CA THR A 96 7.12 7.67 -13.19
C THR A 96 6.78 7.50 -14.67
N GLU A 97 7.81 7.38 -15.50
CA GLU A 97 7.67 7.15 -16.94
C GLU A 97 7.56 5.66 -17.26
N ASP A 98 6.99 5.32 -18.42
CA ASP A 98 6.99 3.94 -18.90
C ASP A 98 8.43 3.46 -19.13
N ALA A 99 8.79 2.32 -18.55
CA ALA A 99 10.10 1.70 -18.73
C ALA A 99 9.94 0.19 -18.93
N GLU A 100 10.93 -0.41 -19.60
CA GLU A 100 11.03 -1.87 -19.67
C GLU A 100 11.44 -2.43 -18.31
N ILE A 101 10.64 -3.38 -17.83
CA ILE A 101 10.85 -4.13 -16.60
C ILE A 101 11.12 -5.58 -17.01
N THR A 102 12.35 -6.03 -16.80
CA THR A 102 12.76 -7.40 -17.09
C THR A 102 12.66 -8.27 -15.84
N SER A 103 12.26 -9.53 -16.03
CA SER A 103 12.34 -10.55 -14.97
C SER A 103 13.62 -11.36 -15.10
N ASN A 104 14.25 -11.67 -13.97
CA ASN A 104 15.34 -12.63 -13.91
C ASN A 104 14.85 -14.07 -14.21
N GLN A 105 13.55 -14.31 -14.09
CA GLN A 105 12.89 -15.57 -14.48
C GLN A 105 12.56 -15.61 -15.99
N GLY A 106 12.77 -14.49 -16.70
CA GLY A 106 12.60 -14.37 -18.15
C GLY A 106 11.40 -13.51 -18.56
N GLY A 107 11.52 -12.86 -19.71
CA GLY A 107 10.52 -11.94 -20.26
C GLY A 107 10.66 -10.49 -19.78
N SER A 108 9.85 -9.61 -20.37
CA SER A 108 9.76 -8.21 -19.98
C SER A 108 8.36 -7.64 -20.17
N ILE A 109 8.06 -6.56 -19.46
CA ILE A 109 6.85 -5.75 -19.60
C ILE A 109 7.23 -4.28 -19.63
N THR A 110 6.53 -3.47 -20.41
CA THR A 110 6.65 -2.02 -20.37
C THR A 110 5.56 -1.47 -19.48
N SER A 111 5.92 -0.77 -18.41
CA SER A 111 4.97 -0.15 -17.49
C SER A 111 5.60 1.05 -16.81
N ARG A 112 4.78 2.03 -16.37
CA ARG A 112 5.19 3.09 -15.44
C ARG A 112 5.09 2.67 -13.97
N TYR A 113 4.38 1.59 -13.69
CA TYR A 113 4.21 1.11 -12.34
C TYR A 113 5.49 0.43 -11.88
N ARG A 114 5.84 0.62 -10.61
CA ARG A 114 7.08 0.14 -10.01
C ARG A 114 6.77 -0.70 -8.79
N ALA A 115 7.59 -1.70 -8.54
CA ALA A 115 7.55 -2.48 -7.31
C ALA A 115 8.86 -2.23 -6.53
N TYR A 116 9.77 -3.19 -6.57
CA TYR A 116 11.10 -3.11 -5.98
C TYR A 116 12.15 -2.75 -7.02
N PHE A 117 13.34 -2.43 -6.52
CA PHE A 117 14.52 -2.19 -7.34
C PHE A 117 15.64 -3.13 -6.95
N ARG A 118 16.32 -3.66 -7.95
CA ARG A 118 17.58 -4.39 -7.76
C ARG A 118 18.68 -3.42 -7.34
N SER A 119 19.78 -3.95 -6.80
CA SER A 119 20.96 -3.17 -6.39
C SER A 119 21.58 -2.33 -7.53
N ASN A 120 21.39 -2.75 -8.78
CA ASN A 120 21.83 -2.02 -9.97
C ASN A 120 20.87 -0.89 -10.40
N GLY A 121 19.80 -0.64 -9.64
CA GLY A 121 18.81 0.40 -9.93
C GLY A 121 17.74 0.03 -10.98
N THR A 122 17.73 -1.21 -11.46
CA THR A 122 16.67 -1.67 -12.39
C THR A 122 15.41 -2.10 -11.62
N PRO A 123 14.20 -1.82 -12.15
CA PRO A 123 12.96 -2.25 -11.53
C PRO A 123 12.75 -3.77 -11.66
N THR A 124 12.03 -4.34 -10.69
CA THR A 124 11.54 -5.72 -10.74
C THR A 124 10.09 -5.76 -11.23
N PRO A 125 9.62 -6.91 -11.73
CA PRO A 125 8.19 -7.22 -11.78
C PRO A 125 7.55 -7.13 -10.38
N ALA A 126 6.22 -7.01 -10.34
CA ALA A 126 5.46 -6.79 -9.12
C ALA A 126 4.91 -8.07 -8.46
N TYR A 127 4.76 -9.17 -9.22
CA TYR A 127 4.32 -10.48 -8.71
C TYR A 127 5.02 -11.01 -7.45
N PRO A 128 6.32 -10.71 -7.14
CA PRO A 128 6.99 -11.34 -5.99
C PRO A 128 6.58 -10.84 -4.60
N ALA A 129 5.57 -9.95 -4.51
CA ALA A 129 5.01 -9.46 -3.25
C ALA A 129 3.58 -8.94 -3.45
N TRP A 130 2.77 -8.95 -2.40
CA TRP A 130 1.37 -8.51 -2.44
C TRP A 130 1.01 -7.57 -1.27
N GLY A 131 -0.10 -6.84 -1.41
CA GLY A 131 -0.64 -5.98 -0.35
C GLY A 131 0.20 -4.74 -0.02
N PRO A 132 0.42 -3.81 -0.97
CA PRO A 132 1.27 -2.65 -0.78
C PRO A 132 0.76 -1.69 0.31
N LYS A 133 1.71 -1.11 1.03
CA LYS A 133 1.51 -0.12 2.08
C LYS A 133 2.41 1.06 1.77
N ILE A 134 1.81 2.14 1.26
CA ILE A 134 2.52 3.34 0.82
C ILE A 134 2.66 4.30 1.99
N LYS A 135 3.88 4.78 2.23
CA LYS A 135 4.18 5.80 3.25
C LYS A 135 5.11 6.85 2.67
N ALA A 136 4.89 8.10 3.05
CA ALA A 136 5.83 9.19 2.82
C ALA A 136 6.51 9.56 4.14
N ASN A 137 7.77 9.96 4.07
CA ASN A 137 8.50 10.41 5.24
C ASN A 137 8.02 11.79 5.70
N LEU A 138 7.12 11.82 6.69
CA LEU A 138 6.58 13.07 7.25
C LEU A 138 7.65 13.93 7.96
N PHE A 139 8.84 13.38 8.19
CA PHE A 139 9.93 14.04 8.91
C PHE A 139 11.09 14.45 8.00
N GLY A 140 10.98 14.25 6.69
CA GLY A 140 12.07 14.55 5.77
C GLY A 140 11.76 14.20 4.32
N ASN A 141 12.79 13.75 3.61
CA ASN A 141 12.66 13.31 2.22
C ASN A 141 12.43 11.79 2.19
N GLY A 142 11.79 11.36 1.11
CA GLY A 142 11.60 9.96 0.78
C GLY A 142 10.17 9.48 0.97
N PHE A 143 9.92 8.33 0.36
CA PHE A 143 8.73 7.55 0.50
C PHE A 143 9.12 6.07 0.38
N GLY A 144 8.16 5.18 0.56
CA GLY A 144 8.40 3.78 0.27
C GLY A 144 7.13 3.00 0.08
N MET A 145 7.33 1.74 -0.25
CA MET A 145 6.30 0.72 -0.34
C MET A 145 6.73 -0.47 0.51
N GLY A 146 5.91 -0.80 1.50
CA GLY A 146 6.00 -2.07 2.21
C GLY A 146 5.00 -3.07 1.63
N ALA A 147 5.37 -4.34 1.50
CA ALA A 147 4.46 -5.40 1.07
C ALA A 147 4.87 -6.74 1.67
N THR A 148 4.00 -7.74 1.56
CA THR A 148 4.32 -9.11 1.94
C THR A 148 5.03 -9.76 0.76
N ALA A 149 6.32 -10.04 0.89
CA ALA A 149 7.13 -10.69 -0.14
C ALA A 149 7.18 -12.20 0.06
N PHE A 150 7.29 -12.97 -1.03
CA PHE A 150 7.35 -14.43 -0.98
C PHE A 150 8.34 -15.03 -2.00
N ASP A 151 8.54 -14.36 -3.13
CA ASP A 151 9.48 -14.78 -4.19
C ASP A 151 10.47 -13.68 -4.60
N LEU A 152 10.60 -12.63 -3.79
CA LEU A 152 11.40 -11.47 -4.13
C LEU A 152 12.87 -11.83 -4.32
N ARG A 153 13.39 -12.91 -3.70
CA ARG A 153 14.76 -13.41 -3.96
C ARG A 153 15.03 -13.74 -5.43
N LEU A 154 13.98 -14.12 -6.18
CA LEU A 154 14.10 -14.49 -7.59
C LEU A 154 14.43 -13.27 -8.46
N GLU A 155 14.04 -12.07 -8.02
CA GLU A 155 14.32 -10.81 -8.70
C GLU A 155 15.44 -10.01 -8.04
N VAL A 156 15.58 -10.10 -6.72
CA VAL A 156 16.59 -9.40 -5.90
C VAL A 156 17.38 -10.43 -5.08
N PRO A 157 18.43 -11.06 -5.62
CA PRO A 157 19.15 -12.13 -4.93
C PRO A 157 19.70 -11.76 -3.54
N GLU A 158 19.92 -10.47 -3.27
CA GLU A 158 20.41 -9.95 -2.00
C GLU A 158 19.46 -10.22 -0.82
N VAL A 159 18.17 -10.50 -1.06
CA VAL A 159 17.19 -10.82 0.01
C VAL A 159 17.02 -12.32 0.24
N THR A 160 17.81 -13.18 -0.43
CA THR A 160 17.69 -14.63 -0.34
C THR A 160 17.77 -15.15 1.09
N ASP A 161 18.69 -14.63 1.91
CA ASP A 161 18.93 -15.17 3.26
C ASP A 161 17.71 -14.99 4.18
N ILE A 162 17.00 -13.86 4.09
CA ILE A 162 15.81 -13.60 4.90
C ILE A 162 14.60 -14.42 4.42
N GLU A 163 14.40 -14.49 3.11
CA GLU A 163 13.27 -15.22 2.51
C GLU A 163 13.40 -16.73 2.70
N MET A 164 14.61 -17.28 2.55
CA MET A 164 14.84 -18.70 2.80
C MET A 164 14.74 -19.06 4.28
N ALA A 165 15.02 -18.11 5.18
CA ALA A 165 14.85 -18.28 6.62
C ALA A 165 13.38 -18.33 7.01
N ALA A 166 12.51 -17.52 6.38
CA ALA A 166 11.05 -17.52 6.56
C ALA A 166 10.35 -18.83 6.12
N GLY A 167 11.12 -19.87 5.78
CA GLY A 167 10.62 -21.18 5.41
C GLY A 167 10.38 -21.30 3.91
N SER A 168 11.43 -21.62 3.15
CA SER A 168 11.34 -22.10 1.75
C SER A 168 10.22 -21.45 0.91
N SER A 169 10.25 -20.12 0.73
CA SER A 169 9.23 -19.23 0.10
C SER A 169 8.04 -18.77 0.98
N GLY A 170 8.21 -18.75 2.29
CA GLY A 170 7.25 -18.15 3.22
C GLY A 170 7.16 -16.63 3.08
N ASP A 171 5.99 -16.10 3.44
CA ASP A 171 5.70 -14.67 3.42
C ASP A 171 6.61 -13.95 4.44
N TRP A 172 7.24 -12.85 4.04
CA TRP A 172 8.08 -11.99 4.89
C TRP A 172 7.81 -10.51 4.64
N PRO A 173 8.01 -9.61 5.62
CA PRO A 173 7.78 -8.19 5.40
C PRO A 173 8.94 -7.59 4.63
N ALA A 174 8.67 -6.89 3.52
CA ALA A 174 9.68 -6.21 2.73
C ALA A 174 9.27 -4.75 2.49
N VAL A 175 10.20 -3.81 2.71
CA VAL A 175 9.99 -2.39 2.48
C VAL A 175 11.04 -1.85 1.52
N GLN A 176 10.61 -1.42 0.34
CA GLN A 176 11.41 -0.62 -0.58
C GLN A 176 11.41 0.84 -0.12
N LEU A 177 12.58 1.35 0.25
CA LEU A 177 12.79 2.76 0.55
C LEU A 177 13.24 3.51 -0.70
N MET A 178 12.65 4.68 -0.91
CA MET A 178 12.89 5.58 -2.04
C MET A 178 13.22 6.98 -1.55
N GLY A 179 14.04 7.71 -2.29
CA GLY A 179 14.15 9.16 -2.12
C GLY A 179 13.06 9.92 -2.89
N ASN A 180 13.07 11.26 -2.82
CA ASN A 180 11.99 12.08 -3.38
C ASN A 180 11.93 12.01 -4.92
N ASN A 181 13.01 11.66 -5.60
CA ASN A 181 13.09 11.62 -7.06
C ASN A 181 13.01 10.19 -7.60
N SER A 182 12.38 9.27 -6.86
CA SER A 182 12.28 7.84 -7.22
C SER A 182 13.63 7.12 -7.26
N GLU A 183 14.66 7.63 -6.60
CA GLU A 183 15.91 6.91 -6.45
C GLU A 183 15.76 5.79 -5.40
N PRO A 184 16.07 4.52 -5.72
CA PRO A 184 16.00 3.44 -4.74
C PRO A 184 17.12 3.59 -3.71
N ILE A 185 16.75 3.52 -2.43
CA ILE A 185 17.69 3.56 -1.30
C ILE A 185 18.05 2.14 -0.89
N GLY A 186 17.07 1.24 -0.80
CA GLY A 186 17.28 -0.16 -0.45
C GLY A 186 16.01 -0.86 0.01
N ILE A 187 16.12 -2.18 0.18
CA ILE A 187 15.05 -3.04 0.69
C ILE A 187 15.39 -3.46 2.11
N VAL A 188 14.43 -3.37 3.01
CA VAL A 188 14.59 -3.71 4.43
C VAL A 188 13.40 -4.52 4.92
N SER A 189 13.64 -5.51 5.79
CA SER A 189 12.58 -6.34 6.34
C SER A 189 12.15 -5.94 7.75
N GLY A 190 13.09 -5.46 8.56
CA GLY A 190 12.87 -5.27 10.00
C GLY A 190 12.86 -6.58 10.80
N VAL A 191 12.93 -7.73 10.12
CA VAL A 191 13.08 -9.07 10.69
C VAL A 191 14.50 -9.57 10.41
N SER A 192 15.15 -10.14 11.41
CA SER A 192 16.43 -10.83 11.24
C SER A 192 16.25 -12.26 10.77
N VAL A 193 17.29 -12.84 10.14
CA VAL A 193 17.30 -14.26 9.73
C VAL A 193 16.92 -15.19 10.90
N ALA A 194 17.40 -14.91 12.11
CA ALA A 194 17.10 -15.70 13.29
C ALA A 194 15.61 -15.64 13.70
N GLU A 195 14.97 -14.47 13.54
CA GLU A 195 13.54 -14.27 13.81
C GLU A 195 12.67 -14.87 12.71
N ALA A 196 13.16 -14.92 11.47
CA ALA A 196 12.46 -15.56 10.36
C ALA A 196 12.58 -17.10 10.38
N THR A 197 13.62 -17.66 11.01
CA THR A 197 13.91 -19.11 11.03
C THR A 197 12.79 -20.03 11.56
N PRO A 198 12.00 -19.66 12.58
CA PRO A 198 10.86 -20.47 13.02
C PRO A 198 9.89 -20.78 11.87
N SER A 199 9.31 -21.98 11.88
CA SER A 199 8.37 -22.43 10.86
C SER A 199 7.14 -21.53 10.80
N GLY A 200 6.70 -21.19 9.59
CA GLY A 200 5.55 -20.34 9.33
C GLY A 200 5.94 -18.94 8.85
N ASP A 201 4.93 -18.12 8.58
CA ASP A 201 5.10 -16.85 7.87
C ASP A 201 5.25 -15.65 8.82
N ILE A 202 5.82 -14.55 8.33
CA ILE A 202 5.70 -13.23 8.95
C ILE A 202 5.21 -12.23 7.91
N ARG A 203 3.95 -11.84 7.95
CA ARG A 203 3.39 -10.88 6.97
C ARG A 203 3.64 -9.45 7.42
N ILE A 204 3.70 -8.50 6.49
CA ILE A 204 3.72 -7.09 6.90
C ILE A 204 2.32 -6.66 7.36
N ALA A 205 2.20 -6.23 8.62
CA ALA A 205 0.98 -5.66 9.15
C ALA A 205 0.90 -4.16 8.80
N ASP A 206 1.96 -3.40 9.11
CA ASP A 206 2.16 -2.01 8.70
C ASP A 206 3.63 -1.59 8.88
N TRP A 207 3.99 -0.40 8.42
CA TRP A 207 5.28 0.23 8.67
C TRP A 207 5.17 1.76 8.65
N ASP A 208 6.16 2.46 9.20
CA ASP A 208 6.22 3.92 9.11
C ASP A 208 7.64 4.47 9.33
N TYR A 209 7.83 5.74 8.96
CA TYR A 209 9.00 6.53 9.31
C TYR A 209 8.91 7.03 10.75
N LEU A 210 10.05 7.06 11.43
CA LEU A 210 10.20 7.67 12.74
C LEU A 210 10.93 9.01 12.61
N SER A 211 10.58 9.97 13.47
CA SER A 211 11.21 11.30 13.51
C SER A 211 12.73 11.28 13.76
N THR A 212 13.27 10.12 14.18
CA THR A 212 14.71 9.91 14.38
C THR A 212 15.46 9.59 13.09
N GLY A 213 14.78 9.47 11.95
CA GLY A 213 15.35 9.00 10.68
C GLY A 213 15.42 7.47 10.56
N ASN A 214 14.87 6.74 11.54
CA ASN A 214 14.68 5.30 11.46
C ASN A 214 13.31 4.98 10.85
N ILE A 215 13.06 3.71 10.57
CA ILE A 215 11.72 3.20 10.27
C ILE A 215 11.30 2.18 11.33
N VAL A 216 10.00 1.94 11.44
CA VAL A 216 9.41 0.83 12.17
C VAL A 216 8.66 -0.06 11.19
N ILE A 217 8.83 -1.38 11.32
CA ILE A 217 8.08 -2.37 10.55
C ILE A 217 7.39 -3.27 11.57
N VAL A 218 6.09 -3.49 11.39
CA VAL A 218 5.26 -4.35 12.22
C VAL A 218 4.94 -5.60 11.43
N GLY A 219 5.41 -6.76 11.91
CA GLY A 219 5.09 -8.06 11.36
C GLY A 219 3.91 -8.71 12.07
N GLU A 220 3.01 -9.34 11.31
CA GLU A 220 2.06 -10.33 11.78
C GLU A 220 2.75 -11.71 11.74
N SER A 221 3.19 -12.21 12.88
CA SER A 221 3.76 -13.56 12.96
C SER A 221 2.66 -14.61 12.87
N ARG A 222 2.85 -15.56 11.97
CA ARG A 222 2.08 -16.79 11.79
C ARG A 222 2.96 -18.03 11.98
N GLN A 223 4.01 -17.87 12.78
CA GLN A 223 4.96 -18.92 13.09
C GLN A 223 4.46 -19.82 14.23
N ASP A 224 4.94 -21.06 14.24
CA ASP A 224 4.61 -22.12 15.22
C ASP A 224 5.50 -22.12 16.48
#